data_AF-A0A430R3K0-F1
#
_entry.id   AF-A0A430R3K0-F1
#
_cell.length_a   1.000
_cell.length_b   1.000
_cell.length_c   1.000
_cell.angle_alpha   90.00
_cell.angle_beta   90.00
_cell.angle_gamma   90.00
#
_symmetry.space_group_name_H-M   'P 1'
#
loop_
_entity.id
_entity.type
_entity.pdbx_description
1 polymer ?
#
loop_
_entity_poly.entity_id
_entity_poly.type
_entity_poly.pdbx_seq_one_letter_code
_entity_poly.pdbx_strand_id
1 'polypeptide(L)'
;MAQILDRVSEASARGYQLFLEGTWPPGPVSGIGVALHDVSVLVYAPRYLSLSAKDTALTQTSGGQILLLRSPLKEVEEALRELAKAHAAVLWTQEGRSREEVQKDLEEALLLGPLLRMPPGLYPVRLLWPLSMALESSRGQERLMRLVKPLEEHPDLWQTLEAFLKAGLSLKRTAHRLGLHPNTVLYRIHRIEELTGLHLERVEDLCLLQIALQLREALGR
;
A
#
# COMPACT_ATOMS: atom_id res chain seq x y z
N MET A 1 -20.48 23.63 -6.12
CA MET A 1 -19.71 22.40 -5.87
C MET A 1 -20.37 21.50 -4.82
N ALA A 2 -20.72 22.00 -3.63
CA ALA A 2 -21.36 21.22 -2.55
C ALA A 2 -22.68 20.52 -2.97
N GLN A 3 -23.58 21.20 -3.69
CA GLN A 3 -24.86 20.62 -4.14
C GLN A 3 -24.73 19.55 -5.24
N ILE A 4 -23.62 19.51 -5.97
CA ILE A 4 -23.35 18.46 -6.98
C ILE A 4 -22.76 17.23 -6.30
N LEU A 5 -21.88 17.44 -5.31
CA LEU A 5 -21.33 16.36 -4.47
C LEU A 5 -22.43 15.64 -3.68
N ASP A 6 -23.42 16.35 -3.15
CA ASP A 6 -24.57 15.76 -2.44
C ASP A 6 -25.42 14.85 -3.35
N ARG A 7 -25.72 15.32 -4.57
CA ARG A 7 -26.52 14.55 -5.54
C ARG A 7 -25.78 13.34 -6.11
N VAL A 8 -24.46 13.43 -6.29
CA VAL A 8 -23.63 12.30 -6.71
C VAL A 8 -23.42 11.32 -5.56
N SER A 9 -23.30 11.80 -4.32
CA SER A 9 -23.21 10.96 -3.11
C SER A 9 -24.48 10.16 -2.88
N GLU A 10 -25.68 10.76 -3.02
CA GLU A 10 -26.95 10.04 -2.91
C GLU A 10 -27.17 9.04 -4.06
N ALA A 11 -26.84 9.40 -5.31
CA ALA A 11 -27.01 8.51 -6.46
C ALA A 11 -26.03 7.32 -6.41
N SER A 12 -24.77 7.56 -6.01
CA SER A 12 -23.77 6.51 -5.80
C SER A 12 -24.15 5.64 -4.59
N ALA A 13 -24.56 6.23 -3.45
CA ALA A 13 -24.99 5.47 -2.27
C ALA A 13 -26.23 4.60 -2.54
N ARG A 14 -27.19 5.08 -3.35
CA ARG A 14 -28.37 4.29 -3.77
C ARG A 14 -28.03 3.23 -4.82
N GLY A 15 -27.04 3.47 -5.68
CA GLY A 15 -26.54 2.46 -6.63
C GLY A 15 -25.76 1.33 -5.95
N TYR A 16 -25.19 1.60 -4.77
CA TYR A 16 -24.39 0.65 -3.98
C TYR A 16 -25.16 -0.02 -2.84
N GLN A 17 -26.41 0.35 -2.58
CA GLN A 17 -27.21 -0.26 -1.50
C GLN A 17 -27.87 -1.58 -1.94
N LEU A 18 -27.55 -2.61 -1.15
CA LEU A 18 -28.29 -3.85 -0.87
C LEU A 18 -28.18 -5.01 -1.87
N PHE A 19 -27.15 -5.83 -1.65
CA PHE A 19 -27.36 -7.29 -1.61
C PHE A 19 -26.85 -7.81 -0.27
N LEU A 20 -27.76 -7.90 0.70
CA LEU A 20 -27.56 -8.63 1.95
C LEU A 20 -28.18 -10.05 1.92
N GLU A 21 -28.86 -10.46 0.84
CA GLU A 21 -29.66 -11.70 0.86
C GLU A 21 -29.66 -12.50 -0.45
N GLY A 22 -28.57 -12.45 -1.24
CA GLY A 22 -28.44 -13.22 -2.48
C GLY A 22 -27.13 -13.99 -2.56
N THR A 23 -27.15 -15.22 -3.07
CA THR A 23 -25.96 -16.01 -3.34
C THR A 23 -25.12 -15.35 -4.44
N TRP A 24 -23.91 -14.92 -4.09
CA TRP A 24 -22.95 -14.39 -5.06
C TRP A 24 -22.50 -15.54 -5.98
N PRO A 25 -22.68 -15.44 -7.32
CA PRO A 25 -22.31 -16.52 -8.22
C PRO A 25 -20.78 -16.74 -8.24
N PRO A 26 -20.30 -17.96 -8.50
CA PRO A 26 -18.87 -18.27 -8.50
C PRO A 26 -18.13 -17.51 -9.61
N GLY A 27 -16.93 -16.99 -9.29
CA GLY A 27 -16.08 -16.23 -10.21
C GLY A 27 -14.98 -15.47 -9.45
N PRO A 28 -13.99 -14.89 -10.15
CA PRO A 28 -12.96 -14.08 -9.51
C PRO A 28 -13.59 -12.86 -8.84
N VAL A 29 -13.18 -12.58 -7.60
CA VAL A 29 -13.59 -11.40 -6.85
C VAL A 29 -12.38 -10.50 -6.69
N SER A 30 -12.50 -9.26 -7.17
CA SER A 30 -11.51 -8.21 -6.90
C SER A 30 -12.06 -7.25 -5.88
N GLY A 31 -11.23 -6.78 -4.98
CA GLY A 31 -11.59 -5.76 -4.00
C GLY A 31 -10.63 -4.59 -4.03
N ILE A 32 -11.19 -3.40 -3.79
CA ILE A 32 -10.47 -2.14 -3.70
C ILE A 32 -10.77 -1.54 -2.33
N GLY A 33 -9.74 -1.44 -1.51
CA GLY A 33 -9.79 -0.82 -0.19
C GLY A 33 -9.27 0.61 -0.24
N VAL A 34 -9.98 1.52 0.41
CA VAL A 34 -9.59 2.92 0.59
C VAL A 34 -9.68 3.31 2.06
N ALA A 35 -8.63 3.92 2.60
CA ALA A 35 -8.58 4.37 4.00
C ALA A 35 -9.56 5.51 4.27
N LEU A 36 -9.96 5.70 5.55
CA LEU A 36 -10.93 6.73 5.96
C LEU A 36 -10.66 8.15 5.43
N HIS A 37 -9.39 8.55 5.31
CA HIS A 37 -9.03 9.88 4.80
C HIS A 37 -9.22 10.03 3.28
N ASP A 38 -9.27 8.92 2.54
CA ASP A 38 -9.39 8.88 1.08
C ASP A 38 -10.78 8.43 0.59
N VAL A 39 -11.71 8.04 1.48
CA VAL A 39 -13.00 7.39 1.13
C VAL A 39 -13.82 8.09 0.06
N SER A 40 -13.68 9.42 -0.06
CA SER A 40 -14.35 10.19 -1.11
C SER A 40 -13.99 9.75 -2.54
N VAL A 41 -12.85 9.07 -2.73
CA VAL A 41 -12.40 8.60 -4.05
C VAL A 41 -13.36 7.56 -4.65
N LEU A 42 -13.99 6.72 -3.82
CA LEU A 42 -14.90 5.67 -4.31
C LEU A 42 -16.19 6.24 -4.91
N VAL A 43 -16.55 7.48 -4.58
CA VAL A 43 -17.68 8.20 -5.21
C VAL A 43 -17.43 8.41 -6.70
N TYR A 44 -16.16 8.47 -7.13
CA TYR A 44 -15.78 8.65 -8.53
C TYR A 44 -15.58 7.32 -9.26
N ALA A 45 -15.49 6.18 -8.56
CA ALA A 45 -15.26 4.88 -9.16
C ALA A 45 -16.19 4.55 -10.35
N PRO A 46 -17.51 4.81 -10.33
CA PRO A 46 -18.39 4.58 -11.48
C PRO A 46 -18.02 5.31 -12.78
N ARG A 47 -17.24 6.41 -12.70
CA ARG A 47 -16.82 7.17 -13.88
C ARG A 47 -15.60 6.55 -14.56
N TYR A 48 -14.78 5.84 -13.79
CA TYR A 48 -13.54 5.22 -14.27
C TYR A 48 -13.77 3.76 -14.61
N LEU A 49 -14.56 3.10 -13.77
CA LEU A 49 -14.89 1.70 -13.86
C LEU A 49 -16.27 1.63 -14.50
N SER A 50 -16.40 0.96 -15.63
CA SER A 50 -17.70 0.70 -16.29
C SER A 50 -18.52 -0.29 -15.44
N LEU A 51 -18.91 0.12 -14.23
CA LEU A 51 -19.49 -0.73 -13.20
C LEU A 51 -20.96 -1.00 -13.49
N SER A 52 -21.33 -2.29 -13.46
CA SER A 52 -22.71 -2.72 -13.36
C SER A 52 -23.06 -2.92 -11.89
N ALA A 53 -24.16 -2.33 -11.41
CA ALA A 53 -24.59 -2.42 -10.02
C ALA A 53 -24.77 -3.87 -9.53
N LYS A 54 -25.07 -4.81 -10.43
CA LYS A 54 -25.22 -6.24 -10.12
C LYS A 54 -23.88 -6.93 -9.83
N ASP A 55 -22.78 -6.33 -10.26
CA ASP A 55 -21.42 -6.86 -10.20
C ASP A 55 -20.56 -6.15 -9.14
N THR A 56 -21.15 -5.25 -8.36
CA THR A 56 -20.45 -4.44 -7.37
C THR A 56 -21.11 -4.47 -6.00
N ALA A 57 -20.31 -4.36 -4.94
CA ALA A 57 -20.85 -3.94 -3.64
C ALA A 57 -19.85 -3.08 -2.88
N LEU A 58 -20.38 -2.23 -2.00
CA LEU A 58 -19.62 -1.37 -1.13
C LEU A 58 -19.82 -1.79 0.32
N THR A 59 -18.73 -1.97 1.05
CA THR A 59 -18.72 -2.31 2.47
C THR A 59 -17.96 -1.24 3.24
N GLN A 60 -18.49 -0.83 4.40
CA GLN A 60 -17.81 0.05 5.35
C GLN A 60 -17.08 -0.79 6.40
N THR A 61 -15.89 -0.38 6.79
CA THR A 61 -15.09 -1.03 7.83
C THR A 61 -14.61 0.02 8.85
N SER A 62 -13.99 -0.42 9.94
CA SER A 62 -13.36 0.50 10.90
C SER A 62 -12.16 1.26 10.31
N GLY A 63 -11.48 0.69 9.29
CA GLY A 63 -10.31 1.30 8.64
C GLY A 63 -10.61 2.09 7.38
N GLY A 64 -11.82 1.98 6.81
CA GLY A 64 -12.17 2.66 5.57
C GLY A 64 -13.34 2.04 4.81
N GLN A 65 -13.25 2.04 3.48
CA GLN A 65 -14.26 1.51 2.59
C GLN A 65 -13.68 0.47 1.64
N ILE A 66 -14.48 -0.55 1.32
CA ILE A 66 -14.13 -1.60 0.38
C ILE A 66 -15.15 -1.64 -0.75
N LEU A 67 -14.69 -1.48 -1.98
CA LEU A 67 -15.46 -1.76 -3.20
C LEU A 67 -15.10 -3.15 -3.72
N LEU A 68 -16.05 -4.07 -3.70
CA LEU A 68 -15.93 -5.41 -4.29
C LEU A 68 -16.49 -5.41 -5.71
N LEU A 69 -15.76 -6.05 -6.63
CA LEU A 69 -16.05 -6.17 -8.05
C LEU A 69 -16.06 -7.64 -8.48
N ARG A 70 -17.00 -8.00 -9.34
CA ARG A 70 -17.06 -9.31 -10.00
C ARG A 70 -16.32 -9.30 -11.34
N SER A 71 -15.03 -8.94 -11.31
CA SER A 71 -14.17 -8.88 -12.49
C SER A 71 -12.73 -9.15 -12.05
N PRO A 72 -11.91 -9.80 -12.89
CA PRO A 72 -10.46 -9.90 -12.67
C PRO A 72 -9.83 -8.52 -12.49
N LEU A 73 -8.87 -8.39 -11.57
CA LEU A 73 -8.26 -7.10 -11.24
C LEU A 73 -7.60 -6.47 -12.48
N LYS A 74 -7.00 -7.29 -13.35
CA LYS A 74 -6.36 -6.89 -14.61
C LYS A 74 -7.27 -6.09 -15.57
N GLU A 75 -8.59 -6.27 -15.49
CA GLU A 75 -9.53 -5.56 -16.38
C GLU A 75 -9.80 -4.13 -15.92
N VAL A 76 -9.61 -3.87 -14.62
CA VAL A 76 -9.90 -2.58 -13.99
C VAL A 76 -8.63 -1.87 -13.50
N GLU A 77 -7.48 -2.55 -13.49
CA GLU A 77 -6.23 -2.07 -12.90
C GLU A 77 -5.80 -0.70 -13.45
N GLU A 78 -5.86 -0.51 -14.77
CA GLU A 78 -5.47 0.76 -15.40
C GLU A 78 -6.40 1.90 -14.98
N ALA A 79 -7.70 1.65 -14.98
CA ALA A 79 -8.69 2.63 -14.55
C ALA A 79 -8.56 2.97 -13.06
N LEU A 80 -8.19 2.00 -12.22
CA LEU A 80 -7.89 2.22 -10.80
C LEU A 80 -6.59 3.03 -10.60
N ARG A 81 -5.56 2.80 -11.42
CA ARG A 81 -4.34 3.62 -11.40
C ARG A 81 -4.64 5.07 -11.75
N GLU A 82 -5.45 5.30 -12.78
CA GLU A 82 -5.88 6.65 -13.16
C GLU A 82 -6.78 7.30 -12.09
N LEU A 83 -7.68 6.54 -11.46
CA LEU A 83 -8.48 7.01 -10.32
C LEU A 83 -7.58 7.44 -9.14
N ALA A 84 -6.65 6.58 -8.73
CA ALA A 84 -5.70 6.86 -7.65
C ALA A 84 -4.90 8.14 -7.91
N LYS A 85 -4.40 8.29 -9.13
CA LYS A 85 -3.61 9.45 -9.57
C LYS A 85 -4.44 10.73 -9.63
N ALA A 86 -5.64 10.67 -10.22
CA ALA A 86 -6.50 11.83 -10.40
C ALA A 86 -6.98 12.42 -9.06
N HIS A 87 -7.09 11.57 -8.03
CA HIS A 87 -7.57 11.96 -6.70
C HIS A 87 -6.49 11.95 -5.62
N ALA A 88 -5.22 11.75 -5.99
CA ALA A 88 -4.09 11.66 -5.07
C ALA A 88 -4.35 10.71 -3.89
N ALA A 89 -4.93 9.54 -4.16
CA ALA A 89 -5.36 8.56 -3.16
C ALA A 89 -4.50 7.28 -3.19
N VAL A 90 -4.46 6.58 -2.06
CA VAL A 90 -3.88 5.24 -1.94
C VAL A 90 -5.00 4.20 -2.04
N LEU A 91 -4.91 3.34 -3.06
CA LEU A 91 -5.87 2.26 -3.30
C LEU A 91 -5.19 0.91 -3.03
N TRP A 92 -5.76 0.13 -2.12
CA TRP A 92 -5.34 -1.25 -1.85
C TRP A 92 -6.14 -2.23 -2.69
N THR A 93 -5.49 -3.23 -3.29
CA THR A 93 -6.17 -4.21 -4.15
C THR A 93 -5.92 -5.63 -3.72
N GLN A 94 -6.94 -6.46 -3.81
CA GLN A 94 -6.82 -7.90 -3.67
C GLN A 94 -7.72 -8.62 -4.66
N GLU A 95 -7.25 -9.75 -5.19
CA GLU A 95 -8.07 -10.69 -5.97
C GLU A 95 -8.12 -12.03 -5.23
N GLY A 96 -9.29 -12.63 -5.12
CA GLY A 96 -9.50 -13.86 -4.35
C GLY A 96 -10.65 -14.71 -4.86
N ARG A 97 -10.90 -15.82 -4.17
CA ARG A 97 -11.91 -16.82 -4.56
C ARG A 97 -13.27 -16.56 -3.95
N SER A 98 -13.32 -15.83 -2.83
CA SER A 98 -14.57 -15.41 -2.18
C SER A 98 -14.51 -13.96 -1.73
N ARG A 99 -15.69 -13.40 -1.43
CA ARG A 99 -15.82 -12.03 -0.95
C ARG A 99 -15.24 -11.88 0.44
N GLU A 100 -15.45 -12.88 1.28
CA GLU A 100 -15.02 -12.92 2.67
C GLU A 100 -13.49 -12.95 2.78
N GLU A 101 -12.81 -13.69 1.90
CA GLU A 101 -11.35 -13.71 1.80
C GLU A 101 -10.81 -12.33 1.44
N VAL A 102 -11.29 -11.78 0.31
CA VAL A 102 -10.88 -10.46 -0.20
C VAL A 102 -11.16 -9.35 0.81
N GLN A 103 -12.31 -9.39 1.48
CA GLN A 103 -12.70 -8.41 2.48
C GLN A 103 -11.77 -8.43 3.69
N LYS A 104 -11.42 -9.61 4.22
CA LYS A 104 -10.51 -9.73 5.37
C LYS A 104 -9.13 -9.17 5.07
N ASP A 105 -8.56 -9.51 3.91
CA ASP A 105 -7.24 -9.01 3.52
C ASP A 105 -7.24 -7.48 3.34
N LEU A 106 -8.32 -6.93 2.81
CA LEU A 106 -8.48 -5.48 2.66
C LEU A 106 -8.73 -4.79 4.00
N GLU A 107 -9.51 -5.38 4.91
CA GLU A 107 -9.70 -4.85 6.26
C GLU A 107 -8.36 -4.72 7.00
N GLU A 108 -7.52 -5.75 6.96
CA GLU A 108 -6.16 -5.69 7.50
C GLU A 108 -5.34 -4.58 6.81
N ALA A 109 -5.35 -4.53 5.47
CA ALA A 109 -4.62 -3.52 4.71
C ALA A 109 -5.06 -2.09 5.06
N LEU A 110 -6.34 -1.87 5.35
CA LEU A 110 -6.88 -0.57 5.75
C LEU A 110 -6.49 -0.15 7.16
N LEU A 111 -6.11 -1.10 8.02
CA LEU A 111 -5.54 -0.82 9.34
C LEU A 111 -4.03 -0.54 9.26
N LEU A 112 -3.30 -1.31 8.44
CA LEU A 112 -1.84 -1.23 8.35
C LEU A 112 -1.34 -0.16 7.39
N GLY A 113 -2.03 0.05 6.26
CA GLY A 113 -1.64 1.00 5.22
C GLY A 113 -1.41 2.42 5.74
N PRO A 114 -2.29 2.98 6.59
CA PRO A 114 -2.11 4.31 7.19
C PRO A 114 -0.88 4.46 8.10
N LEU A 115 -0.27 3.35 8.53
CA LEU A 115 0.96 3.36 9.32
C LEU A 115 2.21 3.65 8.46
N LEU A 116 2.08 3.61 7.13
CA LEU A 116 3.17 3.82 6.18
C LEU A 116 2.92 5.08 5.34
N ARG A 117 3.99 5.80 4.97
CA ARG A 117 3.93 6.93 4.04
C ARG A 117 3.93 6.43 2.61
N MET A 118 2.76 5.98 2.17
CA MET A 118 2.52 5.54 0.81
C MET A 118 2.21 6.74 -0.09
N PRO A 119 2.93 6.94 -1.21
CA PRO A 119 2.51 7.92 -2.20
C PRO A 119 1.18 7.47 -2.85
N PRO A 120 0.41 8.39 -3.45
CA PRO A 120 -0.78 8.02 -4.21
C PRO A 120 -0.48 6.97 -5.26
N GLY A 121 -1.34 5.95 -5.36
CA GLY A 121 -1.12 4.82 -6.25
C GLY A 121 -1.98 3.62 -5.93
N LEU A 122 -1.76 2.57 -6.73
CA LEU A 122 -2.43 1.28 -6.63
C LEU A 122 -1.46 0.24 -6.09
N TYR A 123 -1.82 -0.40 -4.97
CA TYR A 123 -0.95 -1.30 -4.22
C TYR A 123 -1.64 -2.62 -3.89
N PRO A 124 -1.02 -3.77 -4.14
CA PRO A 124 -1.58 -5.03 -3.70
C PRO A 124 -1.40 -5.20 -2.19
N VAL A 125 -2.42 -5.74 -1.51
CA VAL A 125 -2.41 -5.97 -0.05
C VAL A 125 -1.21 -6.78 0.43
N ARG A 126 -0.67 -7.68 -0.42
CA ARG A 126 0.51 -8.49 -0.11
C ARG A 126 1.77 -7.70 0.25
N LEU A 127 1.83 -6.41 -0.07
CA LEU A 127 2.93 -5.52 0.37
C LEU A 127 2.94 -5.29 1.89
N LEU A 128 1.81 -5.55 2.57
CA LEU A 128 1.63 -5.33 4.00
C LEU A 128 1.75 -6.64 4.81
N TRP A 129 1.68 -7.81 4.19
CA TRP A 129 1.80 -9.09 4.91
C TRP A 129 3.09 -9.21 5.73
N PRO A 130 4.28 -8.82 5.22
CA PRO A 130 5.50 -8.87 6.04
C PRO A 130 5.44 -7.96 7.27
N LEU A 131 4.81 -6.79 7.15
CA LEU A 131 4.59 -5.88 8.26
C LEU A 131 3.60 -6.47 9.27
N SER A 132 2.49 -7.06 8.82
CA SER A 132 1.53 -7.75 9.68
C SER A 132 2.22 -8.83 10.52
N MET A 133 2.95 -9.73 9.87
CA MET A 133 3.71 -10.79 10.53
C MET A 133 4.75 -10.25 11.52
N ALA A 134 5.41 -9.14 11.21
CA ALA A 134 6.36 -8.50 12.11
C ALA A 134 5.66 -7.93 13.35
N LEU A 135 4.50 -7.29 13.18
CA LEU A 135 3.71 -6.71 14.27
C LEU A 135 3.17 -7.76 15.24
N GLU A 136 2.92 -8.99 14.78
CA GLU A 136 2.46 -10.10 15.64
C GLU A 136 3.53 -10.63 16.61
N SER A 137 4.82 -10.31 16.43
CA SER A 137 5.91 -10.88 17.23
C SER A 137 6.81 -9.81 17.85
N SER A 138 6.65 -9.52 19.16
CA SER A 138 7.53 -8.56 19.87
C SER A 138 9.02 -8.91 19.73
N ARG A 139 9.37 -10.20 19.73
CA ARG A 139 10.76 -10.66 19.55
C ARG A 139 11.23 -10.48 18.10
N GLY A 140 10.35 -10.69 17.13
CA GLY A 140 10.60 -10.40 15.71
C GLY A 140 10.87 -8.90 15.51
N GLN A 141 10.04 -8.05 16.10
CA GLN A 141 10.20 -6.59 16.06
C GLN A 141 11.56 -6.17 16.62
N GLU A 142 11.94 -6.65 17.81
CA GLU A 142 13.22 -6.29 18.43
C GLU A 142 14.41 -6.70 17.54
N ARG A 143 14.36 -7.90 16.95
CA ARG A 143 15.40 -8.40 16.05
C ARG A 143 15.52 -7.56 14.78
N LEU A 144 14.40 -7.24 14.13
CA LEU A 144 14.37 -6.41 12.92
C LEU A 144 14.86 -4.98 13.22
N MET A 145 14.37 -4.36 14.30
CA MET A 145 14.79 -3.01 14.68
C MET A 145 16.28 -2.94 15.01
N ARG A 146 16.87 -3.99 15.57
CA ARG A 146 18.31 -4.04 15.87
C ARG A 146 19.18 -3.94 14.61
N LEU A 147 18.70 -4.42 13.45
CA LEU A 147 19.45 -4.35 12.19
C LEU A 147 19.65 -2.90 11.74
N VAL A 148 18.63 -2.06 11.90
CA VAL A 148 18.64 -0.67 11.43
C VAL A 148 19.01 0.34 12.50
N LYS A 149 18.99 -0.05 13.78
CA LYS A 149 19.33 0.81 14.92
C LYS A 149 20.67 1.55 14.76
N PRO A 150 21.77 0.94 14.27
CA PRO A 150 23.03 1.66 14.07
C PRO A 150 22.92 2.87 13.13
N LEU A 151 21.96 2.88 12.21
CA LEU A 151 21.76 3.99 11.28
C LEU A 151 21.05 5.20 11.90
N GLU A 152 20.45 5.07 13.09
CA GLU A 152 19.76 6.18 13.79
C GLU A 152 20.73 7.33 14.11
N GLU A 153 22.01 7.02 14.35
CA GLU A 153 23.07 8.00 14.62
C GLU A 153 23.66 8.61 13.33
N HIS A 154 23.21 8.16 12.15
CA HIS A 154 23.75 8.55 10.85
C HIS A 154 22.65 9.00 9.86
N PRO A 155 22.08 10.20 10.03
CA PRO A 155 20.97 10.69 9.20
C PRO A 155 21.28 10.75 7.71
N ASP A 156 22.53 10.99 7.33
CA ASP A 156 22.96 11.06 5.93
C ASP A 156 23.03 9.67 5.27
N LEU A 157 23.42 8.64 6.04
CA LEU A 157 23.32 7.25 5.62
C LEU A 157 21.86 6.82 5.51
N TRP A 158 21.02 7.19 6.47
CA TRP A 158 19.58 6.93 6.42
C TRP A 158 18.95 7.51 5.15
N GLN A 159 19.20 8.79 4.88
CA GLN A 159 18.73 9.47 3.67
C GLN A 159 19.23 8.79 2.39
N THR A 160 20.48 8.32 2.41
CA THR A 160 21.07 7.61 1.27
C THR A 160 20.39 6.27 1.05
N LEU A 161 20.10 5.52 2.11
CA LEU A 161 19.41 4.24 2.05
C LEU A 161 17.99 4.39 1.49
N GLU A 162 17.21 5.34 2.02
CA GLU A 162 15.86 5.60 1.52
C GLU A 162 15.86 5.99 0.04
N ALA A 163 16.80 6.85 -0.36
CA ALA A 163 16.94 7.25 -1.75
C ALA A 163 17.37 6.08 -2.64
N PHE A 164 18.25 5.20 -2.15
CA PHE A 164 18.72 4.02 -2.86
C PHE A 164 17.60 3.01 -3.12
N LEU A 165 16.78 2.73 -2.10
CA LEU A 165 15.60 1.86 -2.23
C LEU A 165 14.58 2.47 -3.19
N LYS A 166 14.24 3.76 -3.04
CA LYS A 166 13.33 4.49 -3.95
C LYS A 166 13.85 4.56 -5.39
N ALA A 167 15.16 4.50 -5.57
CA ALA A 167 15.83 4.48 -6.86
C ALA A 167 16.01 3.06 -7.44
N GLY A 168 15.38 2.04 -6.85
CA GLY A 168 15.47 0.65 -7.29
C GLY A 168 16.91 0.14 -7.30
N LEU A 169 17.64 0.37 -6.19
CA LEU A 169 19.01 -0.09 -5.96
C LEU A 169 20.03 0.44 -6.99
N SER A 170 19.74 1.57 -7.63
CA SER A 170 20.63 2.17 -8.63
C SER A 170 21.48 3.29 -8.03
N LEU A 171 22.80 3.07 -7.95
CA LEU A 171 23.76 4.08 -7.50
C LEU A 171 23.65 5.38 -8.27
N LYS A 172 23.55 5.31 -9.61
CA LYS A 172 23.46 6.48 -10.48
C LYS A 172 22.19 7.30 -10.23
N ARG A 173 21.03 6.64 -10.14
CA ARG A 173 19.76 7.33 -9.87
C ARG A 173 19.73 7.92 -8.46
N THR A 174 20.32 7.22 -7.49
CA THR A 174 20.47 7.69 -6.10
C THR A 174 21.35 8.93 -6.02
N ALA A 175 22.52 8.89 -6.67
CA ALA A 175 23.47 9.99 -6.75
C ALA A 175 22.83 11.24 -7.37
N HIS A 176 22.12 11.08 -8.49
CA HIS A 176 21.36 12.16 -9.12
C HIS A 176 20.30 12.74 -8.17
N ARG A 177 19.53 11.88 -7.48
CA ARG A 177 18.47 12.31 -6.56
C ARG A 177 19.00 13.06 -5.33
N LEU A 178 20.20 12.73 -4.87
CA LEU A 178 20.84 13.34 -3.70
C LEU A 178 21.80 14.48 -4.04
N GLY A 179 22.06 14.75 -5.33
CA GLY A 179 23.08 15.72 -5.75
C GLY A 179 24.51 15.30 -5.37
N LEU A 180 24.77 13.99 -5.28
CA LEU A 180 26.06 13.42 -4.89
C LEU A 180 26.78 12.81 -6.09
N HIS A 181 28.09 12.58 -5.95
CA HIS A 181 28.83 11.74 -6.88
C HIS A 181 28.49 10.25 -6.65
N PRO A 182 28.40 9.39 -7.70
CA PRO A 182 28.14 7.96 -7.53
C PRO A 182 29.08 7.25 -6.55
N ASN A 183 30.37 7.63 -6.51
CA ASN A 183 31.33 7.07 -5.55
C ASN A 183 30.97 7.39 -4.08
N THR A 184 30.42 8.58 -3.81
CA THR A 184 29.97 8.93 -2.46
C THR A 184 28.78 8.08 -2.04
N VAL A 185 27.85 7.82 -2.96
CA VAL A 185 26.73 6.90 -2.70
C VAL A 185 27.25 5.49 -2.45
N LEU A 186 28.15 4.98 -3.29
CA LEU A 186 28.75 3.66 -3.12
C LEU A 186 29.43 3.52 -1.75
N TYR A 187 30.25 4.51 -1.37
CA TYR A 187 30.88 4.56 -0.05
C TYR A 187 29.84 4.50 1.09
N ARG A 188 28.77 5.30 1.00
CA ARG A 188 27.71 5.30 2.00
C ARG A 188 26.96 3.97 2.06
N ILE A 189 26.73 3.32 0.92
CA ILE A 189 26.13 1.98 0.88
C ILE A 189 27.03 0.98 1.59
N HIS A 190 28.32 0.92 1.28
CA HIS A 190 29.24 0.05 2.01
C HIS A 190 29.27 0.35 3.51
N ARG A 191 29.22 1.63 3.89
CA ARG A 191 29.15 2.00 5.30
C ARG A 191 27.85 1.53 5.98
N ILE A 192 26.72 1.57 5.27
CA ILE A 192 25.45 1.00 5.75
C ILE A 192 25.59 -0.51 5.94
N GLU A 193 26.19 -1.21 4.99
CA GLU A 193 26.42 -2.66 5.08
C GLU A 193 27.31 -3.01 6.28
N GLU A 194 28.40 -2.26 6.49
CA GLU A 194 29.29 -2.42 7.65
C GLU A 194 28.57 -2.22 8.99
N LEU A 195 27.73 -1.19 9.10
CA LEU A 195 27.05 -0.84 10.35
C LEU A 195 25.91 -1.80 10.69
N THR A 196 25.18 -2.25 9.67
CA THR A 196 23.99 -3.09 9.84
C THR A 196 24.33 -4.58 9.82
N GLY A 197 25.47 -4.95 9.24
CA GLY A 197 25.83 -6.34 8.92
C GLY A 197 25.00 -6.96 7.79
N LEU A 198 24.19 -6.16 7.09
CA LEU A 198 23.38 -6.58 5.96
C LEU A 198 24.13 -6.34 4.65
N HIS A 199 24.04 -7.25 3.69
CA HIS A 199 24.58 -7.07 2.35
C HIS A 199 23.45 -6.77 1.35
N LEU A 200 23.43 -5.57 0.80
CA LEU A 200 22.30 -5.08 -0.03
C LEU A 200 22.25 -5.71 -1.43
N GLU A 201 23.22 -6.56 -1.78
CA GLU A 201 23.16 -7.44 -2.95
C GLU A 201 22.46 -8.78 -2.68
N ARG A 202 22.27 -9.15 -1.40
CA ARG A 202 21.61 -10.39 -1.00
C ARG A 202 20.12 -10.16 -0.82
N VAL A 203 19.32 -10.98 -1.48
CA VAL A 203 17.86 -10.86 -1.47
C VAL A 203 17.32 -11.04 -0.04
N GLU A 204 17.90 -11.95 0.74
CA GLU A 204 17.49 -12.21 2.11
C GLU A 204 17.67 -10.97 3.00
N ASP A 205 18.81 -10.30 2.88
CA ASP A 205 19.14 -9.11 3.66
C ASP A 205 18.32 -7.89 3.22
N LEU A 206 18.08 -7.72 1.92
CA LEU A 206 17.17 -6.71 1.40
C LEU A 206 15.73 -6.89 1.91
N CYS A 207 15.24 -8.13 1.97
CA CYS A 207 13.93 -8.45 2.52
C CYS A 207 13.85 -8.07 4.00
N LEU A 208 14.84 -8.47 4.81
CA LEU A 208 14.90 -8.10 6.23
C LEU A 208 14.94 -6.59 6.42
N LEU A 209 15.75 -5.89 5.62
CA LEU A 209 15.85 -4.45 5.66
C LEU A 209 14.52 -3.78 5.34
N GLN A 210 13.84 -4.20 4.27
CA GLN A 210 12.56 -3.61 3.86
C GLN A 210 11.50 -3.74 4.95
N ILE A 211 11.43 -4.91 5.62
CA ILE A 211 10.50 -5.13 6.73
C ILE A 211 10.89 -4.26 7.93
N ALA A 212 12.18 -4.18 8.26
CA ALA A 212 12.65 -3.34 9.37
C ALA A 212 12.33 -1.85 9.15
N LEU A 213 12.44 -1.36 7.91
CA LEU A 213 12.08 0.02 7.55
C LEU A 213 10.57 0.27 7.66
N GLN A 214 9.73 -0.64 7.13
CA GLN A 214 8.28 -0.55 7.28
C GLN A 214 7.85 -0.61 8.75
N LEU A 215 8.47 -1.49 9.54
CA LEU A 215 8.19 -1.61 10.96
C LEU A 215 8.58 -0.35 11.72
N ARG A 216 9.76 0.21 11.45
CA ARG A 216 10.22 1.46 12.08
C ARG A 216 9.23 2.59 11.83
N GLU A 217 8.80 2.74 10.58
CA GLU A 217 7.82 3.75 10.17
C GLU A 217 6.49 3.54 10.89
N ALA A 218 5.97 2.31 10.92
CA ALA A 218 4.73 1.97 11.60
C ALA A 218 4.78 2.21 13.12
N LEU A 219 5.95 2.07 13.73
CA LEU A 219 6.19 2.36 15.14
C LEU A 219 6.46 3.86 15.42
N GLY A 220 6.45 4.73 14.40
CA GLY A 220 6.66 6.17 14.52
C GLY A 220 8.07 6.56 14.94
N ARG A 221 9.07 5.75 14.60
CA ARG A 221 10.48 5.96 14.96
C ARG A 221 11.31 6.55 13.85
#